data_AF-A0A1K2FH75-F1
#
_entry.id   AF-A0A1K2FH75-F1
#
_cell.length_a   1.000
_cell.length_b   1.000
_cell.length_c   1.000
_cell.angle_alpha   90.00
_cell.angle_beta   90.00
_cell.angle_gamma   90.00
#
_symmetry.space_group_name_H-M   'P 1'
#
loop_
_entity.id
_entity.type
_entity.pdbx_description
1 polymer ?
#
loop_
_entity_poly.entity_id
_entity_poly.type
_entity_poly.pdbx_seq_one_letter_code
_entity_poly.pdbx_strand_id
1 'polypeptide(L)'
;MDSRRTATALTATAAAMLLGLAGHPASAATAAPAAGAVTGTSLSVFAWNVDLGTAIVDSTQNEKAAQRTPVIESVVRAHGADVVVLDEDFNDTSTADIVAKLSDLYPYHTPVVGQTCSGGGWNGISGDCSDSPFVINGGTMILSKYPITAQYAHVFANSSYGTWDYHADKGAALVRIDKGGTESWVIGTHLQADESGTSTDTTQATRLAQLGEIRSWADGIAGTDAPVLIGGDLNVEYYGGRSRGDYDHAQTAVNGVLGTPATDPAQTLRTMDCPVSAWCQYMSGVESFPKDYRDDLDYIGYLNAPGRPVPSAVSPVRTDFDPQSGWSAGQTDTNAPSDHYPVETTFRIG
;
A
#
# COMPACT_ATOMS: atom_id res chain seq x y z
N MET A 1 -7.05 79.64 -29.57
CA MET A 1 -6.11 78.75 -28.84
C MET A 1 -6.63 77.33 -29.02
N ASP A 2 -6.77 76.89 -30.27
CA ASP A 2 -5.73 76.34 -31.16
C ASP A 2 -5.62 74.83 -30.94
N SER A 3 -6.27 74.03 -31.80
CA SER A 3 -5.83 73.64 -33.16
C SER A 3 -5.29 72.20 -33.05
N ARG A 4 -5.61 71.20 -33.87
CA ARG A 4 -6.20 71.14 -35.21
C ARG A 4 -6.66 69.69 -35.47
N ARG A 5 -7.78 69.56 -36.18
CA ARG A 5 -8.08 68.42 -37.05
C ARG A 5 -7.21 68.51 -38.30
N THR A 6 -6.83 67.37 -38.88
CA THR A 6 -6.70 67.23 -40.34
C THR A 6 -6.99 65.79 -40.76
N ALA A 7 -7.97 65.66 -41.63
CA ALA A 7 -8.31 64.51 -42.44
C ALA A 7 -7.87 64.80 -43.88
N THR A 8 -7.56 63.75 -44.65
CA THR A 8 -7.64 63.58 -46.13
C THR A 8 -6.70 62.43 -46.50
N ALA A 9 -6.86 61.58 -47.51
CA ALA A 9 -7.85 61.19 -48.52
C ALA A 9 -7.05 60.18 -49.41
N LEU A 10 -7.56 59.17 -50.13
CA LEU A 10 -8.32 59.21 -51.37
C LEU A 10 -8.43 57.74 -51.89
N THR A 11 -9.65 57.36 -52.27
CA THR A 11 -10.12 56.62 -53.47
C THR A 11 -9.22 55.63 -54.24
N ALA A 12 -9.76 54.44 -54.55
CA ALA A 12 -10.11 54.03 -55.94
C ALA A 12 -10.82 52.65 -56.03
N THR A 13 -12.07 52.69 -56.51
CA THR A 13 -12.76 51.81 -57.49
C THR A 13 -12.38 50.34 -57.70
N ALA A 14 -13.36 49.42 -57.63
CA ALA A 14 -14.00 48.77 -58.79
C ALA A 14 -15.10 47.78 -58.37
N ALA A 15 -16.20 47.76 -59.11
CA ALA A 15 -17.37 46.92 -58.92
C ALA A 15 -17.31 45.64 -59.77
N ALA A 16 -17.88 44.53 -59.28
CA ALA A 16 -18.52 43.51 -60.10
C ALA A 16 -19.52 42.69 -59.25
N MET A 17 -20.64 42.39 -59.87
CA MET A 17 -21.87 41.87 -59.26
C MET A 17 -21.96 40.33 -59.22
N LEU A 18 -22.86 39.87 -58.35
CA LEU A 18 -23.82 38.76 -58.49
C LEU A 18 -23.47 37.32 -58.02
N LEU A 19 -24.48 36.81 -57.29
CA LEU A 19 -24.97 35.42 -57.17
C LEU A 19 -24.28 34.47 -56.18
N GLY A 20 -24.92 34.36 -55.00
CA GLY A 20 -25.55 33.11 -54.55
C GLY A 20 -24.64 31.96 -54.12
N LEU A 21 -24.66 31.66 -52.82
CA LEU A 21 -24.95 30.34 -52.23
C LEU A 21 -24.57 30.38 -50.74
N ALA A 22 -25.48 29.93 -49.90
CA ALA A 22 -25.28 29.83 -48.46
C ALA A 22 -24.10 28.90 -48.13
N GLY A 23 -23.04 29.47 -47.55
CA GLY A 23 -21.93 28.74 -46.95
C GLY A 23 -21.76 29.25 -45.52
N HIS A 24 -21.99 28.37 -44.54
CA HIS A 24 -21.75 28.66 -43.12
C HIS A 24 -20.26 28.91 -42.89
N PRO A 25 -19.84 30.00 -42.22
CA PRO A 25 -18.45 30.12 -41.82
C PRO A 25 -18.19 29.18 -40.64
N ALA A 26 -17.50 28.10 -40.92
CA ALA A 26 -16.77 27.32 -39.93
C ALA A 26 -15.73 28.24 -39.28
N SER A 27 -15.98 28.64 -38.03
CA SER A 27 -14.99 29.31 -37.21
C SER A 27 -14.17 28.26 -36.47
N ALA A 28 -12.86 28.41 -36.60
CA ALA A 28 -11.81 27.49 -36.19
C ALA A 28 -12.02 26.87 -34.81
N ALA A 29 -12.09 25.54 -34.78
CA ALA A 29 -11.87 24.77 -33.56
C ALA A 29 -10.41 24.96 -33.14
N THR A 30 -10.20 25.65 -32.02
CA THR A 30 -8.97 25.55 -31.25
C THR A 30 -8.76 24.08 -30.89
N ALA A 31 -7.74 23.45 -31.46
CA ALA A 31 -7.33 22.12 -31.07
C ALA A 31 -6.96 22.15 -29.59
N ALA A 32 -7.81 21.54 -28.75
CA ALA A 32 -7.44 21.16 -27.40
C ALA A 32 -6.19 20.28 -27.49
N PRO A 33 -5.20 20.42 -26.58
CA PRO A 33 -4.11 19.47 -26.54
C PRO A 33 -4.74 18.09 -26.33
N ALA A 34 -4.40 17.14 -27.21
CA ALA A 34 -4.76 15.76 -27.01
C ALA A 34 -4.13 15.30 -25.70
N ALA A 35 -4.92 15.33 -24.62
CA ALA A 35 -4.65 14.52 -23.46
C ALA A 35 -4.67 13.09 -24.00
N GLY A 36 -3.51 12.47 -24.13
CA GLY A 36 -3.43 11.04 -24.33
C GLY A 36 -4.28 10.42 -23.22
N ALA A 37 -5.38 9.78 -23.59
CA ALA A 37 -6.24 9.11 -22.64
C ALA A 37 -5.35 8.11 -21.91
N VAL A 38 -5.16 8.29 -20.60
CA VAL A 38 -4.57 7.25 -19.76
C VAL A 38 -5.56 6.10 -19.82
N THR A 39 -5.24 5.10 -20.63
CA THR A 39 -6.04 3.88 -20.78
C THR A 39 -5.88 3.03 -19.52
N GLY A 40 -7.00 2.58 -18.94
CA GLY A 40 -7.03 1.69 -17.79
C GLY A 40 -7.83 2.23 -16.59
N THR A 41 -8.47 1.30 -15.88
CA THR A 41 -9.18 1.51 -14.62
C THR A 41 -8.16 1.81 -13.52
N SER A 42 -8.37 2.88 -12.75
CA SER A 42 -7.51 3.18 -11.60
C SER A 42 -7.86 2.27 -10.41
N LEU A 43 -6.87 1.80 -9.68
CA LEU A 43 -7.05 1.10 -8.41
C LEU A 43 -6.04 1.65 -7.39
N SER A 44 -6.51 2.27 -6.31
CA SER A 44 -5.64 2.69 -5.21
C SER A 44 -5.47 1.60 -4.16
N VAL A 45 -4.22 1.39 -3.75
CA VAL A 45 -3.86 0.43 -2.69
C VAL A 45 -3.18 1.21 -1.58
N PHE A 46 -3.66 1.01 -0.37
CA PHE A 46 -3.12 1.52 0.88
C PHE A 46 -2.62 0.33 1.69
N ALA A 47 -1.41 0.40 2.24
CA ALA A 47 -0.84 -0.63 3.10
C ALA A 47 -0.34 0.01 4.40
N TRP A 48 -0.61 -0.63 5.53
CA TRP A 48 -0.24 -0.10 6.83
C TRP A 48 -0.04 -1.20 7.87
N ASN A 49 1.16 -1.29 8.43
CA ASN A 49 1.38 -1.96 9.70
C ASN A 49 0.72 -1.13 10.82
N VAL A 50 -0.29 -1.69 11.48
CA VAL A 50 -1.09 -0.99 12.50
C VAL A 50 -0.62 -1.27 13.93
N ASP A 51 0.37 -2.13 14.12
CA ASP A 51 0.95 -2.52 15.41
C ASP A 51 -0.16 -2.82 16.44
N LEU A 52 -1.04 -3.77 16.16
CA LEU A 52 -2.11 -4.16 17.08
C LEU A 52 -1.82 -5.55 17.65
N GLY A 53 -0.94 -5.58 18.66
CA GLY A 53 -0.59 -6.81 19.37
C GLY A 53 -1.78 -7.56 19.95
N THR A 54 -1.62 -8.87 20.12
CA THR A 54 -2.64 -9.76 20.73
C THR A 54 -3.10 -9.21 22.08
N ALA A 55 -4.30 -9.59 22.55
CA ALA A 55 -4.82 -9.11 23.84
C ALA A 55 -3.86 -9.33 25.03
N ILE A 56 -3.04 -10.39 24.99
CA ILE A 56 -2.02 -10.64 26.01
C ILE A 56 -0.91 -9.60 25.90
N VAL A 57 -0.32 -9.45 24.71
CA VAL A 57 0.76 -8.50 24.42
C VAL A 57 0.30 -7.07 24.71
N ASP A 58 -0.89 -6.69 24.23
CA ASP A 58 -1.50 -5.39 24.49
C ASP A 58 -1.59 -5.09 25.99
N SER A 59 -2.00 -6.08 26.79
CA SER A 59 -2.12 -5.91 28.24
C SER A 59 -0.78 -5.86 28.98
N THR A 60 0.21 -6.66 28.57
CA THR A 60 1.50 -6.76 29.25
C THR A 60 2.46 -5.65 28.86
N GLN A 61 2.39 -5.22 27.59
CA GLN A 61 3.19 -4.14 27.02
C GLN A 61 2.45 -2.81 26.98
N ASN A 62 1.20 -2.75 27.45
CA ASN A 62 0.40 -1.52 27.54
C ASN A 62 0.34 -0.79 26.18
N GLU A 63 0.03 -1.55 25.13
CA GLU A 63 -0.04 -1.04 23.75
C GLU A 63 -1.35 -0.28 23.48
N LYS A 64 -2.34 -0.36 24.38
CA LYS A 64 -3.59 0.43 24.32
C LYS A 64 -4.34 0.23 23.01
N ALA A 65 -4.40 -1.00 22.48
CA ALA A 65 -5.08 -1.34 21.23
C ALA A 65 -6.49 -0.73 21.19
N ALA A 66 -7.30 -0.91 22.24
CA ALA A 66 -8.66 -0.36 22.33
C ALA A 66 -8.76 1.19 22.21
N GLN A 67 -7.69 1.93 22.52
CA GLN A 67 -7.63 3.39 22.33
C GLN A 67 -7.14 3.77 20.93
N ARG A 68 -6.30 2.93 20.31
CA ARG A 68 -5.70 3.15 18.99
C ARG A 68 -6.60 2.71 17.85
N THR A 69 -7.37 1.62 18.01
CA THR A 69 -8.27 1.08 16.98
C THR A 69 -9.22 2.14 16.39
N PRO A 70 -9.92 2.98 17.18
CA PRO A 70 -10.79 4.01 16.60
C PRO A 70 -10.05 5.10 15.79
N VAL A 71 -8.78 5.35 16.10
CA VAL A 71 -7.92 6.27 15.35
C VAL A 71 -7.50 5.62 14.04
N ILE A 72 -7.07 4.35 14.08
CA ILE A 72 -6.74 3.54 12.89
C ILE A 72 -7.91 3.53 11.92
N GLU A 73 -9.12 3.23 12.39
CA GLU A 73 -10.36 3.28 11.58
C GLU A 73 -10.57 4.65 10.93
N SER A 74 -10.31 5.74 11.68
CA SER A 74 -10.48 7.11 11.18
C SER A 74 -9.46 7.46 10.10
N VAL A 75 -8.20 7.01 10.25
CA VAL A 75 -7.13 7.19 9.25
C VAL A 75 -7.44 6.41 7.98
N VAL A 76 -7.76 5.12 8.09
CA VAL A 76 -8.12 4.27 6.93
C VAL A 76 -9.29 4.88 6.16
N ARG A 77 -10.33 5.35 6.87
CA ARG A 77 -11.47 6.03 6.26
C ARG A 77 -11.10 7.34 5.58
N ALA A 78 -10.21 8.14 6.16
CA ALA A 78 -9.81 9.43 5.63
C ALA A 78 -9.02 9.29 4.32
N HIS A 79 -8.13 8.30 4.24
CA HIS A 79 -7.43 7.94 2.99
C HIS A 79 -8.41 7.44 1.94
N GLY A 80 -9.29 6.51 2.33
CA GLY A 80 -10.33 6.03 1.44
C GLY A 80 -9.77 5.38 0.17
N ALA A 81 -8.68 4.62 0.26
CA ALA A 81 -8.15 3.85 -0.87
C ALA A 81 -9.14 2.76 -1.32
N ASP A 82 -8.99 2.23 -2.53
CA ASP A 82 -9.88 1.18 -3.08
C ASP A 82 -9.68 -0.18 -2.37
N VAL A 83 -8.44 -0.50 -2.03
CA VAL A 83 -8.02 -1.70 -1.30
C VAL A 83 -7.07 -1.29 -0.18
N VAL A 84 -7.24 -1.90 1.00
CA VAL A 84 -6.45 -1.64 2.20
C VAL A 84 -5.82 -2.96 2.63
N VAL A 85 -4.51 -2.97 2.81
CA VAL A 85 -3.75 -4.05 3.46
C VAL A 85 -3.40 -3.56 4.87
N LEU A 86 -3.79 -4.33 5.88
CA LEU A 86 -3.37 -4.09 7.26
C LEU A 86 -2.44 -5.22 7.68
N ASP A 87 -1.30 -4.86 8.27
CA ASP A 87 -0.35 -5.78 8.89
C ASP A 87 -0.32 -5.56 10.40
N GLU A 88 0.11 -6.58 11.14
CA GLU A 88 0.07 -6.61 12.62
C GLU A 88 -1.31 -6.37 13.25
N ASP A 89 -2.40 -6.68 12.54
CA ASP A 89 -3.73 -6.77 13.16
C ASP A 89 -3.91 -8.11 13.90
N PHE A 90 -3.08 -8.33 14.92
CA PHE A 90 -3.10 -9.56 15.71
C PHE A 90 -4.24 -9.60 16.73
N ASN A 91 -4.87 -8.45 17.01
CA ASN A 91 -5.87 -8.30 18.06
C ASN A 91 -7.30 -8.60 17.57
N ASP A 92 -7.82 -9.78 17.87
CA ASP A 92 -9.17 -10.20 17.41
C ASP A 92 -10.30 -9.22 17.78
N THR A 93 -10.19 -8.48 18.90
CA THR A 93 -11.20 -7.48 19.26
C THR A 93 -11.10 -6.26 18.34
N SER A 94 -9.89 -5.77 18.08
CA SER A 94 -9.66 -4.69 17.13
C SER A 94 -10.06 -5.07 15.72
N THR A 95 -9.72 -6.27 15.25
CA THR A 95 -10.12 -6.78 13.93
C THR A 95 -11.64 -6.73 13.75
N ALA A 96 -12.38 -7.21 14.76
CA ALA A 96 -13.85 -7.20 14.73
C ALA A 96 -14.42 -5.77 14.69
N ASP A 97 -13.84 -4.85 15.45
CA ASP A 97 -14.23 -3.43 15.46
C ASP A 97 -13.92 -2.75 14.12
N ILE A 98 -12.72 -2.94 13.56
CA ILE A 98 -12.29 -2.41 12.25
C ILE A 98 -13.26 -2.85 11.16
N VAL A 99 -13.53 -4.17 11.06
CA VAL A 99 -14.47 -4.72 10.07
C VAL A 99 -15.86 -4.12 10.24
N ALA A 100 -16.38 -4.08 11.47
CA ALA A 100 -17.71 -3.55 11.72
C ALA A 100 -17.80 -2.06 11.39
N LYS A 101 -16.83 -1.26 11.84
CA LYS A 101 -16.83 0.20 11.72
C LYS A 101 -16.58 0.68 10.30
N LEU A 102 -15.80 -0.04 9.52
CA LEU A 102 -15.45 0.31 8.14
C LEU A 102 -16.33 -0.35 7.08
N SER A 103 -17.27 -1.21 7.47
CA SER A 103 -18.14 -1.97 6.56
C SER A 103 -18.98 -1.13 5.59
N ASP A 104 -19.29 0.12 5.92
CA ASP A 104 -20.00 1.05 5.04
C ASP A 104 -19.14 1.50 3.84
N LEU A 105 -17.82 1.51 4.00
CA LEU A 105 -16.85 1.86 2.96
C LEU A 105 -16.20 0.62 2.34
N TYR A 106 -15.87 -0.37 3.16
CA TYR A 106 -15.18 -1.61 2.79
C TYR A 106 -16.03 -2.84 3.14
N PRO A 107 -17.10 -3.13 2.37
CA PRO A 107 -18.00 -4.24 2.68
C PRO A 107 -17.37 -5.62 2.42
N TYR A 108 -16.24 -5.69 1.71
CA TYR A 108 -15.53 -6.93 1.41
C TYR A 108 -14.23 -6.97 2.20
N HIS A 109 -13.94 -8.09 2.84
CA HIS A 109 -12.71 -8.28 3.61
C HIS A 109 -12.32 -9.75 3.68
N THR A 110 -11.04 -10.02 3.90
CA THR A 110 -10.56 -11.35 4.25
C THR A 110 -10.60 -11.56 5.77
N PRO A 111 -10.58 -12.81 6.24
CA PRO A 111 -10.05 -13.12 7.57
C PRO A 111 -8.59 -12.66 7.70
N VAL A 112 -8.08 -12.66 8.93
CA VAL A 112 -6.65 -12.50 9.18
C VAL A 112 -5.92 -13.79 8.76
N VAL A 113 -4.78 -13.65 8.07
CA VAL A 113 -3.91 -14.78 7.70
C VAL A 113 -3.50 -15.53 8.96
N GLY A 114 -3.51 -16.87 8.93
CA GLY A 114 -3.13 -17.68 10.10
C GLY A 114 -4.15 -17.70 11.24
N GLN A 115 -5.31 -17.04 11.12
CA GLN A 115 -6.36 -17.11 12.15
C GLN A 115 -7.04 -18.49 12.20
N THR A 116 -7.05 -19.20 11.08
CA THR A 116 -7.49 -20.59 10.98
C THR A 116 -6.69 -21.31 9.91
N CYS A 117 -6.37 -22.59 10.13
CA CYS A 117 -5.70 -23.41 9.13
C CYS A 117 -6.65 -24.16 8.19
N SER A 118 -7.97 -23.99 8.32
CA SER A 118 -8.93 -24.47 7.33
C SER A 118 -10.26 -23.71 7.35
N GLY A 119 -10.86 -23.48 6.18
CA GLY A 119 -12.13 -22.78 6.08
C GLY A 119 -12.01 -21.27 6.27
N GLY A 120 -12.81 -20.67 7.14
CA GLY A 120 -12.77 -19.22 7.43
C GLY A 120 -13.26 -18.31 6.28
N GLY A 121 -13.72 -18.86 5.16
CA GLY A 121 -14.04 -18.09 3.95
C GLY A 121 -12.91 -18.06 2.92
N TRP A 122 -11.74 -18.66 3.23
CA TRP A 122 -10.68 -18.88 2.27
C TRP A 122 -11.08 -19.92 1.21
N ASN A 123 -10.78 -19.64 -0.06
CA ASN A 123 -10.89 -20.64 -1.13
C ASN A 123 -9.81 -21.72 -1.01
N GLY A 124 -8.68 -21.40 -0.39
CA GLY A 124 -7.62 -22.34 -0.05
C GLY A 124 -6.62 -21.72 0.93
N ILE A 125 -6.07 -22.57 1.79
CA ILE A 125 -5.00 -22.23 2.73
C ILE A 125 -3.85 -23.20 2.44
N SER A 126 -2.63 -22.70 2.34
CA SER A 126 -1.43 -23.50 2.09
C SER A 126 -0.28 -23.06 2.99
N GLY A 127 0.83 -23.80 2.94
CA GLY A 127 2.02 -23.51 3.72
C GLY A 127 2.01 -24.16 5.10
N ASP A 128 2.82 -23.64 6.03
CA ASP A 128 3.10 -24.25 7.33
C ASP A 128 2.20 -23.68 8.44
N CYS A 129 0.88 -23.70 8.21
CA CYS A 129 -0.10 -23.19 9.17
C CYS A 129 -0.21 -24.07 10.42
N SER A 130 -0.30 -23.45 11.60
CA SER A 130 -0.29 -24.14 12.88
C SER A 130 -1.50 -23.79 13.76
N ASP A 131 -2.38 -24.76 14.02
CA ASP A 131 -3.47 -24.61 15.01
C ASP A 131 -2.95 -24.74 16.49
N SER A 132 -1.65 -24.59 16.72
CA SER A 132 -1.06 -24.65 18.06
C SER A 132 -1.48 -23.45 18.90
N PRO A 133 -1.88 -23.62 20.18
CA PRO A 133 -2.21 -22.49 21.04
C PRO A 133 -1.01 -21.61 21.42
N PHE A 134 0.20 -21.98 20.99
CA PHE A 134 1.43 -21.21 21.18
C PHE A 134 1.87 -20.46 19.92
N VAL A 135 1.09 -20.54 18.85
CA VAL A 135 1.30 -19.81 17.61
C VAL A 135 0.17 -18.80 17.46
N ILE A 136 0.52 -17.53 17.26
CA ILE A 136 -0.46 -16.46 17.01
C ILE A 136 -0.81 -16.40 15.52
N ASN A 137 -1.90 -15.71 15.17
CA ASN A 137 -2.20 -15.45 13.76
C ASN A 137 -1.11 -14.57 13.11
N GLY A 138 -1.14 -14.43 11.78
CA GLY A 138 -0.14 -13.68 11.02
C GLY A 138 -0.36 -12.17 10.96
N GLY A 139 -1.46 -11.63 11.48
CA GLY A 139 -1.74 -10.19 11.54
C GLY A 139 -2.06 -9.49 10.21
N THR A 140 -1.91 -10.16 9.07
CA THR A 140 -2.22 -9.58 7.76
C THR A 140 -3.69 -9.80 7.38
N MET A 141 -4.38 -8.74 6.96
CA MET A 141 -5.72 -8.82 6.35
C MET A 141 -5.91 -7.80 5.21
N ILE A 142 -6.92 -8.02 4.37
CA ILE A 142 -7.28 -7.11 3.28
C ILE A 142 -8.73 -6.66 3.40
N LEU A 143 -8.96 -5.34 3.28
CA LEU A 143 -10.28 -4.73 3.11
C LEU A 143 -10.43 -4.19 1.69
N SER A 144 -11.63 -4.24 1.11
CA SER A 144 -11.90 -3.74 -0.24
C SER A 144 -13.28 -3.09 -0.36
N LYS A 145 -13.32 -2.00 -1.13
CA LYS A 145 -14.58 -1.37 -1.59
C LYS A 145 -15.31 -2.22 -2.63
N TYR A 146 -14.58 -3.07 -3.34
CA TYR A 146 -15.08 -3.84 -4.48
C TYR A 146 -15.09 -5.34 -4.17
N PRO A 147 -15.92 -6.13 -4.88
CA PRO A 147 -16.02 -7.56 -4.64
C PRO A 147 -14.67 -8.28 -4.65
N ILE A 148 -14.42 -9.04 -3.58
CA ILE A 148 -13.40 -10.10 -3.54
C ILE A 148 -14.03 -11.36 -4.14
N THR A 149 -13.64 -11.71 -5.36
CA THR A 149 -14.21 -12.85 -6.11
C THR A 149 -13.48 -14.17 -5.85
N ALA A 150 -12.25 -14.09 -5.33
CA ALA A 150 -11.49 -15.21 -4.80
C ALA A 150 -10.51 -14.71 -3.72
N GLN A 151 -10.22 -15.52 -2.72
CA GLN A 151 -9.30 -15.22 -1.63
C GLN A 151 -8.56 -16.48 -1.17
N TYR A 152 -7.24 -16.39 -1.04
CA TYR A 152 -6.37 -17.47 -0.60
C TYR A 152 -5.40 -16.97 0.47
N ALA A 153 -4.99 -17.86 1.36
CA ALA A 153 -3.96 -17.58 2.35
C ALA A 153 -2.78 -18.55 2.19
N HIS A 154 -1.59 -18.05 2.46
CA HIS A 154 -0.37 -18.85 2.54
C HIS A 154 0.42 -18.47 3.79
N VAL A 155 0.60 -19.41 4.71
CA VAL A 155 1.45 -19.24 5.90
C VAL A 155 2.87 -19.66 5.53
N PHE A 156 3.87 -18.82 5.79
CA PHE A 156 5.23 -19.08 5.34
C PHE A 156 5.82 -20.35 5.95
N ALA A 157 6.47 -21.16 5.13
CA ALA A 157 7.31 -22.24 5.63
C ALA A 157 8.69 -21.73 6.11
N ASN A 158 9.09 -20.52 5.69
CA ASN A 158 10.32 -19.88 6.14
C ASN A 158 10.06 -18.87 7.25
N SER A 159 10.65 -19.12 8.41
CA SER A 159 10.71 -18.22 9.56
C SER A 159 12.05 -18.40 10.30
N SER A 160 12.50 -17.37 11.02
CA SER A 160 13.78 -17.43 11.75
C SER A 160 13.59 -18.05 13.14
N TYR A 161 14.13 -19.26 13.35
CA TYR A 161 14.07 -19.91 14.66
C TYR A 161 14.69 -19.05 15.76
N GLY A 162 13.98 -18.94 16.90
CA GLY A 162 14.42 -18.16 18.06
C GLY A 162 13.94 -16.71 18.06
N THR A 163 13.15 -16.30 17.06
CA THR A 163 12.49 -15.00 17.00
C THR A 163 11.00 -15.13 17.31
N TRP A 164 10.32 -14.02 17.62
CA TRP A 164 8.87 -13.99 17.85
C TRP A 164 8.09 -14.36 16.60
N ASP A 165 8.58 -13.98 15.42
CA ASP A 165 7.98 -14.35 14.13
C ASP A 165 7.93 -15.87 13.89
N TYR A 166 8.81 -16.67 14.51
CA TYR A 166 8.73 -18.14 14.46
C TYR A 166 7.48 -18.69 15.16
N HIS A 167 6.88 -17.90 16.04
CA HIS A 167 5.68 -18.23 16.81
C HIS A 167 4.44 -17.50 16.30
N ALA A 168 4.47 -17.02 15.05
CA ALA A 168 3.33 -16.42 14.38
C ALA A 168 3.10 -17.11 13.02
N ASP A 169 1.84 -17.36 12.66
CA ASP A 169 1.45 -17.82 11.32
C ASP A 169 1.54 -16.66 10.30
N LYS A 170 2.68 -15.95 10.27
CA LYS A 170 2.99 -14.90 9.28
C LYS A 170 2.93 -15.49 7.87
N GLY A 171 2.46 -14.67 6.95
CA GLY A 171 2.12 -15.15 5.62
C GLY A 171 1.62 -14.06 4.70
N ALA A 172 0.92 -14.50 3.66
CA ALA A 172 0.33 -13.63 2.67
C ALA A 172 -1.14 -13.99 2.40
N ALA A 173 -1.96 -12.95 2.20
CA ALA A 173 -3.29 -13.06 1.62
C ALA A 173 -3.21 -12.71 0.13
N LEU A 174 -3.92 -13.46 -0.73
CA LEU A 174 -4.04 -13.18 -2.17
C LEU A 174 -5.52 -13.11 -2.53
N VAL A 175 -5.98 -11.95 -2.97
CA VAL A 175 -7.38 -11.70 -3.32
C VAL A 175 -7.55 -11.26 -4.77
N ARG A 176 -8.63 -11.71 -5.42
CA ARG A 176 -9.05 -11.25 -6.75
C ARG A 176 -10.11 -10.18 -6.61
N ILE A 177 -9.75 -8.93 -6.91
CA ILE A 177 -10.63 -7.77 -6.87
C ILE A 177 -11.27 -7.56 -8.24
N ASP A 178 -12.60 -7.39 -8.26
CA ASP A 178 -13.36 -6.98 -9.46
C ASP A 178 -13.83 -5.53 -9.33
N LYS A 179 -13.12 -4.60 -9.96
CA LYS A 179 -13.51 -3.19 -10.04
C LYS A 179 -14.26 -2.92 -11.33
N GLY A 180 -15.57 -3.15 -11.30
CA GLY A 180 -16.47 -2.80 -12.42
C GLY A 180 -16.16 -3.57 -13.71
N GLY A 181 -15.80 -4.84 -13.61
CA GLY A 181 -15.41 -5.72 -14.70
C GLY A 181 -13.91 -5.68 -15.02
N THR A 182 -13.12 -4.83 -14.35
CA THR A 182 -11.66 -4.86 -14.44
C THR A 182 -11.09 -5.64 -13.26
N GLU A 183 -10.42 -6.74 -13.54
CA GLU A 183 -9.91 -7.64 -12.52
C GLU A 183 -8.43 -7.39 -12.22
N SER A 184 -8.06 -7.56 -10.95
CA SER A 184 -6.68 -7.52 -10.47
C SER A 184 -6.53 -8.45 -9.27
N TRP A 185 -5.35 -9.03 -9.10
CA TRP A 185 -4.98 -9.71 -7.87
C TRP A 185 -4.22 -8.76 -6.95
N VAL A 186 -4.47 -8.83 -5.64
CA VAL A 186 -3.74 -8.06 -4.63
C VAL A 186 -3.21 -9.02 -3.57
N ILE A 187 -1.92 -8.92 -3.30
CA ILE A 187 -1.23 -9.58 -2.21
C ILE A 187 -1.09 -8.60 -1.04
N GLY A 188 -1.52 -9.01 0.14
CA GLY A 188 -1.16 -8.39 1.41
C GLY A 188 -0.19 -9.30 2.15
N THR A 189 0.87 -8.77 2.77
CA THR A 189 1.87 -9.59 3.47
C THR A 189 2.68 -8.80 4.50
N HIS A 190 3.04 -9.47 5.59
CA HIS A 190 4.05 -9.01 6.55
C HIS A 190 5.20 -10.02 6.64
N LEU A 191 6.43 -9.61 6.29
CA LEU A 191 7.60 -10.49 6.27
C LEU A 191 8.33 -10.57 7.63
N GLN A 192 9.35 -11.43 7.69
CA GLN A 192 10.24 -11.60 8.83
C GLN A 192 10.91 -10.27 9.26
N ALA A 193 10.73 -9.89 10.51
CA ALA A 193 11.38 -8.75 11.15
C ALA A 193 12.85 -9.04 11.52
N ASP A 194 13.63 -7.99 11.68
CA ASP A 194 14.92 -8.05 12.36
C ASP A 194 14.70 -8.06 13.88
N GLU A 195 15.18 -9.10 14.57
CA GLU A 195 14.94 -9.28 16.00
C GLU A 195 16.24 -9.45 16.80
N SER A 196 16.24 -8.94 18.02
CA SER A 196 17.39 -9.03 18.94
C SER A 196 17.81 -10.49 19.16
N GLY A 197 19.11 -10.76 18.99
CA GLY A 197 19.66 -12.12 19.14
C GLY A 197 19.75 -12.93 17.84
N THR A 198 19.22 -12.41 16.74
CA THR A 198 19.35 -12.99 15.40
C THR A 198 20.07 -12.01 14.48
N SER A 199 21.03 -12.50 13.67
CA SER A 199 21.75 -11.62 12.74
C SER A 199 20.86 -11.17 11.58
N THR A 200 21.00 -9.91 11.17
CA THR A 200 20.31 -9.36 9.98
C THR A 200 20.54 -10.18 8.71
N ASP A 201 21.71 -10.82 8.53
CA ASP A 201 21.94 -11.71 7.38
C ASP A 201 20.98 -12.93 7.38
N THR A 202 20.63 -13.45 8.56
CA THR A 202 19.69 -14.57 8.71
C THR A 202 18.28 -14.12 8.38
N THR A 203 17.81 -13.03 8.98
CA THR A 203 16.46 -12.51 8.77
C THR A 203 16.29 -12.01 7.33
N GLN A 204 17.31 -11.40 6.73
CA GLN A 204 17.32 -11.06 5.30
C GLN A 204 17.16 -12.31 4.43
N ALA A 205 17.92 -13.38 4.68
CA ALA A 205 17.77 -14.64 3.94
C ALA A 205 16.36 -15.23 4.08
N THR A 206 15.76 -15.15 5.27
CA THR A 206 14.36 -15.55 5.50
C THR A 206 13.38 -14.69 4.68
N ARG A 207 13.50 -13.36 4.70
CA ARG A 207 12.65 -12.46 3.90
C ARG A 207 12.72 -12.79 2.40
N LEU A 208 13.92 -13.04 1.88
CA LEU A 208 14.09 -13.42 0.47
C LEU A 208 13.45 -14.77 0.14
N ALA A 209 13.51 -15.74 1.07
CA ALA A 209 12.83 -17.02 0.92
C ALA A 209 11.29 -16.85 0.94
N GLN A 210 10.76 -16.05 1.87
CA GLN A 210 9.33 -15.72 1.95
C GLN A 210 8.84 -15.03 0.68
N LEU A 211 9.57 -14.03 0.14
CA LEU A 211 9.25 -13.41 -1.14
C LEU A 211 9.24 -14.41 -2.31
N GLY A 212 10.15 -15.40 -2.27
CA GLY A 212 10.16 -16.52 -3.22
C GLY A 212 8.95 -17.45 -3.11
N GLU A 213 8.49 -17.71 -1.88
CA GLU A 213 7.24 -18.43 -1.59
C GLU A 213 6.04 -17.67 -2.16
N ILE A 214 5.90 -16.38 -1.82
CA ILE A 214 4.80 -15.51 -2.30
C ILE A 214 4.74 -15.56 -3.83
N ARG A 215 5.87 -15.34 -4.50
CA ARG A 215 5.91 -15.32 -5.97
C ARG A 215 5.45 -16.65 -6.55
N SER A 216 6.02 -17.76 -6.08
CA SER A 216 5.71 -19.09 -6.61
C SER A 216 4.26 -19.48 -6.36
N TRP A 217 3.75 -19.16 -5.17
CA TRP A 217 2.37 -19.40 -4.77
C TRP A 217 1.38 -18.57 -5.57
N ALA A 218 1.59 -17.26 -5.68
CA ALA A 218 0.73 -16.37 -6.46
C ALA A 218 0.74 -16.73 -7.95
N ASP A 219 1.90 -17.12 -8.50
CA ASP A 219 2.00 -17.58 -9.88
C ASP A 219 1.18 -18.85 -10.15
N GLY A 220 1.10 -19.76 -9.18
CA GLY A 220 0.28 -20.97 -9.26
C GLY A 220 -1.23 -20.72 -9.24
N ILE A 221 -1.69 -19.55 -8.77
CA ILE A 221 -3.11 -19.22 -8.57
C ILE A 221 -3.60 -18.19 -9.59
N ALA A 222 -2.91 -17.06 -9.72
CA ALA A 222 -3.40 -15.88 -10.42
C ALA A 222 -3.42 -16.03 -11.96
N GLY A 223 -2.69 -17.00 -12.50
CA GLY A 223 -2.56 -17.21 -13.93
C GLY A 223 -1.98 -15.98 -14.64
N THR A 224 -2.52 -15.68 -15.83
CA THR A 224 -2.06 -14.58 -16.71
C THR A 224 -3.17 -13.61 -17.13
N ASP A 225 -4.36 -13.70 -16.54
CA ASP A 225 -5.52 -12.91 -17.01
C ASP A 225 -5.55 -11.49 -16.44
N ALA A 226 -4.89 -11.26 -15.30
CA ALA A 226 -4.90 -9.99 -14.58
C ALA A 226 -3.54 -9.74 -13.89
N PRO A 227 -3.16 -8.47 -13.61
CA PRO A 227 -1.94 -8.18 -12.87
C PRO A 227 -2.02 -8.66 -11.42
N VAL A 228 -0.86 -8.89 -10.82
CA VAL A 228 -0.71 -9.23 -9.40
C VAL A 228 0.03 -8.10 -8.70
N LEU A 229 -0.70 -7.36 -7.88
CA LEU A 229 -0.19 -6.28 -7.03
C LEU A 229 0.26 -6.87 -5.69
N ILE A 230 1.17 -6.19 -5.00
CA ILE A 230 1.64 -6.57 -3.66
C ILE A 230 1.76 -5.33 -2.78
N GLY A 231 1.39 -5.44 -1.52
CA GLY A 231 1.61 -4.39 -0.53
C GLY A 231 1.74 -4.96 0.89
N GLY A 232 2.43 -4.21 1.74
CA GLY A 232 2.57 -4.53 3.17
C GLY A 232 3.96 -4.18 3.71
N ASP A 233 4.19 -4.52 4.97
CA ASP A 233 5.48 -4.41 5.63
C ASP A 233 6.41 -5.55 5.20
N LEU A 234 7.43 -5.20 4.40
CA LEU A 234 8.39 -6.19 3.93
C LEU A 234 9.58 -6.35 4.87
N ASN A 235 9.73 -5.52 5.90
CA ASN A 235 10.90 -5.50 6.77
C ASN A 235 12.25 -5.42 6.00
N VAL A 236 12.21 -4.87 4.77
CA VAL A 236 13.38 -4.68 3.92
C VAL A 236 13.84 -3.25 4.08
N GLU A 237 14.90 -3.03 4.84
CA GLU A 237 15.48 -1.69 5.03
C GLU A 237 15.95 -1.10 3.69
N TYR A 238 15.44 0.07 3.33
CA TYR A 238 15.89 0.78 2.12
C TYR A 238 17.24 1.47 2.33
N TYR A 239 17.37 2.27 3.40
CA TYR A 239 18.57 3.05 3.68
C TYR A 239 19.61 2.26 4.48
N GLY A 240 19.19 1.63 5.58
CA GLY A 240 20.01 0.78 6.44
C GLY A 240 20.51 -0.47 5.71
N GLY A 241 19.68 -1.02 4.82
CA GLY A 241 20.01 -2.17 3.98
C GLY A 241 20.80 -1.85 2.71
N ARG A 242 21.06 -0.57 2.41
CA ARG A 242 21.65 -0.16 1.13
C ARG A 242 23.02 -0.77 0.86
N SER A 243 23.90 -0.84 1.86
CA SER A 243 25.24 -1.41 1.68
C SER A 243 25.22 -2.94 1.53
N ARG A 244 24.14 -3.59 1.99
CA ARG A 244 23.91 -5.04 1.89
C ARG A 244 23.15 -5.41 0.61
N GLY A 245 22.52 -4.45 -0.06
CA GLY A 245 21.74 -4.67 -1.27
C GLY A 245 20.31 -5.16 -1.01
N ASP A 246 19.78 -4.99 0.21
CA ASP A 246 18.51 -5.57 0.66
C ASP A 246 17.35 -5.27 -0.31
N TYR A 247 17.18 -4.00 -0.69
CA TYR A 247 16.14 -3.59 -1.64
C TYR A 247 16.30 -4.25 -3.03
N ASP A 248 17.52 -4.29 -3.58
CA ASP A 248 17.78 -4.91 -4.89
C ASP A 248 17.55 -6.43 -4.86
N HIS A 249 17.89 -7.07 -3.75
CA HIS A 249 17.63 -8.50 -3.53
C HIS A 249 16.12 -8.78 -3.41
N ALA A 250 15.38 -7.97 -2.64
CA ALA A 250 13.94 -8.08 -2.52
C ALA A 250 13.25 -7.86 -3.88
N GLN A 251 13.70 -6.85 -4.63
CA GLN A 251 13.20 -6.56 -5.97
C GLN A 251 13.37 -7.76 -6.93
N THR A 252 14.50 -8.45 -6.81
CA THR A 252 14.82 -9.66 -7.57
C THR A 252 13.97 -10.84 -7.12
N ALA A 253 13.76 -11.02 -5.81
CA ALA A 253 12.99 -12.13 -5.24
C ALA A 253 11.52 -12.09 -5.70
N VAL A 254 10.89 -10.91 -5.69
CA VAL A 254 9.52 -10.74 -6.21
C VAL A 254 9.44 -10.81 -7.74
N ASN A 255 10.58 -10.66 -8.44
CA ASN A 255 10.62 -10.51 -9.90
C ASN A 255 9.60 -9.48 -10.39
N GLY A 256 9.67 -8.27 -9.84
CA GLY A 256 8.58 -7.30 -9.87
C GLY A 256 9.07 -5.87 -9.94
N VAL A 257 8.20 -4.96 -9.52
CA VAL A 257 8.55 -3.61 -9.11
C VAL A 257 8.04 -3.44 -7.70
N LEU A 258 8.91 -3.00 -6.78
CA LEU A 258 8.55 -2.59 -5.44
C LEU A 258 8.70 -1.07 -5.38
N GLY A 259 7.70 -0.38 -4.87
CA GLY A 259 7.76 1.05 -4.62
C GLY A 259 7.71 1.31 -3.13
N THR A 260 8.46 2.31 -2.68
CA THR A 260 8.43 2.84 -1.32
C THR A 260 8.64 4.36 -1.39
N PRO A 261 8.22 5.15 -0.39
CA PRO A 261 8.39 6.60 -0.44
C PRO A 261 9.84 7.07 -0.69
N ALA A 262 10.84 6.33 -0.21
CA ALA A 262 12.27 6.57 -0.42
C ALA A 262 12.74 6.50 -1.89
N THR A 263 11.92 5.93 -2.79
CA THR A 263 12.20 5.95 -4.24
C THR A 263 11.94 7.33 -4.86
N ASP A 264 11.19 8.20 -4.19
CA ASP A 264 11.05 9.62 -4.55
C ASP A 264 12.08 10.46 -3.75
N PRO A 265 13.09 11.07 -4.41
CA PRO A 265 14.08 11.89 -3.72
C PRO A 265 13.49 13.17 -3.08
N ALA A 266 12.27 13.57 -3.45
CA ALA A 266 11.56 14.68 -2.81
C ALA A 266 10.89 14.28 -1.49
N GLN A 267 10.72 12.98 -1.24
CA GLN A 267 10.12 12.50 0.00
C GLN A 267 11.10 12.58 1.16
N THR A 268 10.65 13.20 2.25
CA THR A 268 11.42 13.34 3.48
C THR A 268 10.91 12.48 4.61
N LEU A 269 9.65 12.06 4.60
CA LEU A 269 9.11 11.12 5.59
C LEU A 269 9.54 9.69 5.25
N ARG A 270 9.57 8.84 6.28
CA ARG A 270 9.91 7.42 6.19
C ARG A 270 8.76 6.60 6.75
N THR A 271 8.67 5.33 6.38
CA THR A 271 7.54 4.49 6.79
C THR A 271 7.66 4.10 8.26
N MET A 272 8.88 3.93 8.79
CA MET A 272 9.13 3.90 10.22
C MET A 272 10.05 5.08 10.57
N ASP A 273 9.53 6.14 11.20
CA ASP A 273 10.27 7.38 11.49
C ASP A 273 10.12 7.77 12.97
N CYS A 274 10.88 7.09 13.84
CA CYS A 274 10.82 7.31 15.29
C CYS A 274 11.20 8.73 15.76
N PRO A 275 12.08 9.50 15.10
CA PRO A 275 12.28 10.90 15.44
C PRO A 275 11.00 11.73 15.44
N VAL A 276 9.99 11.33 14.65
CA VAL A 276 8.69 12.02 14.55
C VAL A 276 7.48 11.22 15.02
N SER A 277 7.57 9.90 15.19
CA SER A 277 6.51 9.07 15.78
C SER A 277 6.75 8.84 17.28
N ALA A 278 5.86 9.36 18.12
CA ALA A 278 5.91 9.11 19.56
C ALA A 278 5.56 7.66 19.92
N TRP A 279 4.75 6.99 19.10
CA TRP A 279 4.44 5.58 19.28
C TRP A 279 5.65 4.71 18.92
N CYS A 280 6.36 5.02 17.83
CA CYS A 280 7.63 4.38 17.49
C CYS A 280 8.69 4.54 18.60
N GLN A 281 8.80 5.71 19.24
CA GLN A 281 9.69 5.89 20.40
C GLN A 281 9.28 5.08 21.63
N TYR A 282 7.98 4.79 21.78
CA TYR A 282 7.46 3.91 22.81
C TYR A 282 7.81 2.46 22.50
N MET A 283 7.48 1.98 21.29
CA MET A 283 7.72 0.62 20.83
C MET A 283 9.21 0.28 20.76
N SER A 284 10.07 1.26 20.48
CA SER A 284 11.54 1.09 20.54
C SER A 284 12.02 0.51 21.89
N GLY A 285 11.34 0.83 23.00
CA GLY A 285 11.67 0.28 24.31
C GLY A 285 11.08 -1.11 24.56
N VAL A 286 9.96 -1.43 23.92
CA VAL A 286 9.26 -2.71 24.03
C VAL A 286 9.99 -3.77 23.19
N GLU A 287 10.32 -3.42 21.94
CA GLU A 287 10.89 -4.33 20.94
C GLU A 287 12.41 -4.21 20.78
N SER A 288 13.01 -3.27 21.50
CA SER A 288 14.47 -3.11 21.60
C SER A 288 15.18 -2.68 20.31
N PHE A 289 14.61 -1.73 19.57
CA PHE A 289 15.26 -1.04 18.45
C PHE A 289 15.62 0.44 18.79
N PRO A 290 16.51 1.10 18.02
CA PRO A 290 16.95 2.46 18.32
C PRO A 290 15.80 3.48 18.36
N LYS A 291 15.81 4.38 19.35
CA LYS A 291 14.79 5.45 19.49
C LYS A 291 14.80 6.47 18.35
N ASP A 292 15.88 6.52 17.59
CA ASP A 292 16.06 7.33 16.40
C ASP A 292 16.03 6.49 15.12
N TYR A 293 15.50 5.25 15.19
CA TYR A 293 15.31 4.40 14.03
C TYR A 293 14.48 5.10 12.96
N ARG A 294 14.94 4.99 11.72
CA ARG A 294 14.38 5.71 10.59
C ARG A 294 14.69 5.01 9.27
N ASP A 295 13.70 4.33 8.70
CA ASP A 295 13.81 3.66 7.41
C ASP A 295 12.45 3.46 6.72
N ASP A 296 12.53 3.04 5.47
CA ASP A 296 11.40 2.59 4.67
C ASP A 296 11.38 1.06 4.68
N LEU A 297 10.31 0.50 5.24
CA LEU A 297 10.06 -0.93 5.42
C LEU A 297 8.78 -1.39 4.70
N ASP A 298 7.88 -0.45 4.41
CA ASP A 298 6.56 -0.70 3.84
C ASP A 298 6.56 -0.40 2.34
N TYR A 299 6.14 -1.38 1.54
CA TYR A 299 6.22 -1.31 0.09
C TYR A 299 4.86 -1.56 -0.57
N ILE A 300 4.65 -0.94 -1.72
CA ILE A 300 3.57 -1.30 -2.64
C ILE A 300 4.12 -1.43 -4.06
N GLY A 301 3.72 -2.49 -4.76
CA GLY A 301 4.30 -2.86 -6.04
C GLY A 301 3.48 -3.87 -6.83
N TYR A 302 4.13 -4.58 -7.74
CA TYR A 302 3.54 -5.66 -8.51
C TYR A 302 4.57 -6.72 -8.90
N LEU A 303 4.10 -7.95 -9.13
CA LEU A 303 4.92 -9.09 -9.56
C LEU A 303 4.84 -9.26 -11.09
N ASN A 304 5.93 -9.71 -11.71
CA ASN A 304 5.96 -10.12 -13.11
C ASN A 304 5.94 -11.66 -13.24
N ALA A 305 5.22 -12.14 -14.25
CA ALA A 305 5.30 -13.53 -14.71
C ALA A 305 5.15 -13.58 -16.25
N PRO A 306 5.71 -14.60 -16.93
CA PRO A 306 5.57 -14.73 -18.39
C PRO A 306 4.11 -14.70 -18.82
N GLY A 307 3.77 -13.76 -19.71
CA GLY A 307 2.41 -13.61 -20.24
C GLY A 307 1.41 -12.90 -19.32
N ARG A 308 1.77 -12.60 -18.06
CA ARG A 308 0.91 -11.83 -17.16
C ARG A 308 0.95 -10.33 -17.51
N PRO A 309 -0.20 -9.65 -17.63
CA PRO A 309 -0.21 -8.20 -17.79
C PRO A 309 0.33 -7.52 -16.52
N VAL A 310 0.96 -6.37 -16.70
CA VAL A 310 1.38 -5.49 -15.60
C VAL A 310 0.55 -4.21 -15.66
N PRO A 311 0.44 -3.46 -14.55
CA PRO A 311 -0.18 -2.13 -14.59
C PRO A 311 0.43 -1.24 -15.68
N SER A 312 -0.40 -0.53 -16.44
CA SER A 312 0.04 0.37 -17.51
C SER A 312 0.71 1.64 -16.97
N ALA A 313 0.43 1.98 -15.72
CA ALA A 313 1.12 3.01 -14.95
C ALA A 313 0.96 2.73 -13.45
N VAL A 314 1.94 3.19 -12.67
CA VAL A 314 1.90 3.20 -11.20
C VAL A 314 2.30 4.61 -10.75
N SER A 315 1.53 5.20 -9.85
CA SER A 315 1.90 6.48 -9.24
C SER A 315 3.09 6.27 -8.30
N PRO A 316 3.90 7.30 -7.99
CA PRO A 316 4.88 7.20 -6.92
C PRO A 316 4.21 6.74 -5.63
N VAL A 317 4.82 5.79 -4.92
CA VAL A 317 4.37 5.39 -3.59
C VAL A 317 4.62 6.54 -2.64
N ARG A 318 3.56 6.94 -1.93
CA ARG A 318 3.61 8.05 -0.97
C ARG A 318 3.30 7.49 0.40
N THR A 319 4.04 7.96 1.39
CA THR A 319 3.51 7.98 2.75
C THR A 319 2.81 9.32 2.91
N ASP A 320 1.62 9.29 3.50
CA ASP A 320 0.94 10.51 3.91
C ASP A 320 0.97 10.56 5.43
N PHE A 321 1.57 11.62 5.93
CA PHE A 321 1.47 11.98 7.33
C PHE A 321 1.75 13.47 7.51
N ASP A 322 0.79 14.17 8.13
CA ASP A 322 1.01 15.50 8.69
C ASP A 322 1.25 15.32 10.19
N PRO A 323 2.50 15.48 10.70
CA PRO A 323 2.69 15.60 12.14
C PRO A 323 1.77 16.72 12.60
N GLN A 324 0.85 16.40 13.53
CA GLN A 324 -0.24 17.30 13.94
C GLN A 324 0.22 18.77 13.99
N SER A 325 -0.57 19.72 13.51
CA SER A 325 -0.14 21.12 13.53
C SER A 325 0.32 21.54 14.94
N GLY A 326 1.59 21.92 15.09
CA GLY A 326 2.21 22.23 16.38
C GLY A 326 2.85 21.04 17.11
N TRP A 327 2.94 19.87 16.48
CA TRP A 327 3.69 18.72 16.97
C TRP A 327 5.15 19.11 17.21
N SER A 328 5.68 18.68 18.35
CA SER A 328 7.10 18.79 18.68
C SER A 328 7.59 17.46 19.22
N ALA A 329 8.85 17.12 18.94
CA ALA A 329 9.49 15.90 19.44
C ALA A 329 9.21 15.68 20.95
N GLY A 330 8.66 14.51 21.27
CA GLY A 330 8.27 14.11 22.62
C GLY A 330 6.78 14.31 22.99
N GLN A 331 5.94 14.80 22.08
CA GLN A 331 4.48 14.81 22.25
C GLN A 331 3.85 13.53 21.68
N THR A 332 2.86 12.95 22.39
CA THR A 332 2.06 11.84 21.88
C THR A 332 1.35 12.25 20.60
N ASP A 333 1.57 11.49 19.54
CA ASP A 333 0.97 11.71 18.24
C ASP A 333 -0.38 10.98 18.16
N THR A 334 -1.48 11.72 18.07
CA THR A 334 -2.82 11.13 17.95
C THR A 334 -3.22 10.82 16.51
N ASN A 335 -2.37 11.16 15.53
CA ASN A 335 -2.59 10.85 14.11
C ASN A 335 -1.68 9.69 13.63
N ALA A 336 -0.68 9.31 14.43
CA ALA A 336 0.17 8.15 14.20
C ALA A 336 -0.05 7.10 15.32
N PRO A 337 -1.19 6.38 15.31
CA PRO A 337 -1.50 5.33 16.30
C PRO A 337 -0.73 4.02 16.04
N SER A 338 0.31 4.06 15.22
CA SER A 338 1.22 2.95 14.92
C SER A 338 2.64 3.52 14.87
N ASP A 339 3.62 2.66 15.06
CA ASP A 339 5.03 3.00 14.92
C ASP A 339 5.45 3.06 13.43
N HIS A 340 4.65 2.45 12.56
CA HIS A 340 4.68 2.62 11.11
C HIS A 340 3.67 3.66 10.61
N TYR A 341 4.05 4.33 9.54
CA TYR A 341 3.22 5.22 8.74
C TYR A 341 2.70 4.48 7.51
N PRO A 342 1.45 4.74 7.10
CA PRO A 342 0.89 4.08 5.95
C PRO A 342 1.57 4.51 4.65
N VAL A 343 1.52 3.62 3.66
CA VAL A 343 1.91 3.91 2.28
C VAL A 343 0.73 3.71 1.33
N GLU A 344 0.68 4.52 0.28
CA GLU A 344 -0.38 4.47 -0.73
C GLU A 344 0.17 4.70 -2.13
N THR A 345 -0.42 4.01 -3.11
CA THR A 345 -0.25 4.35 -4.53
C THR A 345 -1.53 4.06 -5.32
N THR A 346 -1.56 4.53 -6.56
CA THR A 346 -2.61 4.22 -7.53
C THR A 346 -2.02 3.56 -8.77
N PHE A 347 -2.55 2.39 -9.10
CA PHE A 347 -2.28 1.62 -10.31
C PHE A 347 -3.27 2.00 -11.43
N ARG A 348 -2.84 1.85 -12.68
CA ARG A 348 -3.71 1.83 -13.87
C ARG A 348 -3.72 0.41 -14.44
N ILE A 349 -4.90 -0.21 -14.51
CA ILE A 349 -5.08 -1.63 -14.82
C ILE A 349 -6.06 -1.78 -16.00
N GLY A 350 -5.80 -2.75 -16.88
CA GLY A 350 -6.56 -2.96 -18.12
C GLY A 350 -6.23 -1.96 -19.21
#